data_AF-A0A2A4VHR6-F1
#
_entry.id   AF-A0A2A4VHR6-F1
#
_cell.length_a   1.000
_cell.length_b   1.000
_cell.length_c   1.000
_cell.angle_alpha   90.00
_cell.angle_beta   90.00
_cell.angle_gamma   90.00
#
_symmetry.space_group_name_H-M   'P 1'
#
loop_
_entity.id
_entity.type
_entity.pdbx_description
1 polymer ?
#
loop_
_entity_poly.entity_id
_entity_poly.type
_entity_poly.pdbx_seq_one_letter_code
_entity_poly.pdbx_strand_id
1 'polypeptide(L)' 'MTVTKDIYFQNEDWGDVAIQHNGQVHHFSNLMCLISFLQSFYGQEFNLIEVNDDNYHSLQQSGAFDDQ' A
#
# COMPACT_ATOMS: atom_id res chain seq x y z
N MET A 1 0.79 -8.00 -21.40
CA MET A 1 -0.08 -7.49 -20.31
C MET A 1 0.85 -7.07 -19.21
N THR A 2 1.03 -5.77 -18.98
CA THR A 2 1.71 -5.29 -17.78
C THR A 2 0.83 -5.71 -16.59
N VAL A 3 1.39 -6.46 -15.66
CA VAL A 3 0.69 -6.80 -14.41
C VAL A 3 0.77 -5.55 -13.54
N THR A 4 -0.35 -4.85 -13.37
CA THR A 4 -0.45 -3.72 -12.43
C THR A 4 -0.23 -4.25 -11.02
N LYS A 5 0.70 -3.66 -10.27
CA LYS A 5 0.99 -4.08 -8.89
C LYS A 5 -0.07 -3.49 -7.96
N ASP A 6 -0.69 -4.35 -7.16
CA ASP A 6 -1.54 -3.93 -6.04
C ASP A 6 -0.64 -3.57 -4.86
N ILE A 7 -0.87 -2.38 -4.30
CA ILE A 7 -0.20 -1.87 -3.11
C ILE A 7 -1.24 -1.66 -2.02
N TYR A 8 -1.06 -2.36 -0.91
CA TYR A 8 -1.94 -2.30 0.24
C TYR A 8 -1.41 -1.25 1.22
N PHE A 9 -2.24 -0.28 1.57
CA PHE A 9 -1.90 0.80 2.50
C PHE A 9 -2.92 0.92 3.61
N GLN A 10 -2.49 1.33 4.79
CA GLN A 10 -3.35 1.66 5.91
C GLN A 10 -3.52 3.18 6.00
N ASN A 11 -4.75 3.62 6.26
CA ASN A 11 -5.05 5.00 6.63
C ASN A 11 -4.94 5.11 8.16
N GLU A 12 -4.08 6.00 8.62
CA GLU A 12 -3.87 6.29 10.03
C GLU A 12 -4.66 7.53 10.45
N ASP A 13 -4.76 7.77 11.75
CA ASP A 13 -5.44 8.96 12.25
C ASP A 13 -4.83 10.23 11.63
N TRP A 14 -5.65 11.26 11.46
CA TRP A 14 -5.24 12.57 10.92
C TRP A 14 -4.81 12.59 9.45
N GLY A 15 -5.03 11.51 8.71
CA GLY A 15 -4.78 11.43 7.26
C GLY A 15 -3.38 11.01 6.88
N ASP A 16 -2.58 10.57 7.85
CA ASP A 16 -1.33 9.86 7.62
C ASP A 16 -1.61 8.49 7.00
N VAL A 17 -0.65 7.94 6.26
CA VAL A 17 -0.80 6.63 5.63
C VAL A 17 0.46 5.79 5.82
N ALA A 18 0.28 4.49 5.98
CA ALA A 18 1.37 3.53 6.14
C ALA A 18 1.31 2.44 5.06
N ILE A 19 2.49 2.01 4.59
CA ILE A 19 2.63 0.79 3.79
C ILE A 19 3.71 -0.09 4.37
N GLN A 20 3.62 -1.39 4.13
CA GLN A 20 4.79 -2.25 4.19
C GLN A 20 5.54 -2.16 2.85
N HIS A 21 6.86 -2.01 2.90
CA HIS A 21 7.73 -2.09 1.74
C HIS A 21 9.08 -2.72 2.12
N ASN A 22 9.50 -3.77 1.42
CA ASN A 22 10.71 -4.55 1.69
C ASN A 22 10.84 -5.00 3.15
N GLY A 23 9.73 -5.44 3.76
CA GLY A 23 9.70 -5.89 5.16
C GLY A 23 9.83 -4.76 6.21
N GLN A 24 9.72 -3.50 5.81
CA GLN A 24 9.67 -2.35 6.72
C GLN A 24 8.34 -1.61 6.58
N VAL A 25 7.86 -1.00 7.67
CA VAL A 25 6.70 -0.11 7.64
C VAL A 25 7.18 1.31 7.36
N HIS A 26 6.63 1.92 6.32
CA HIS A 26 6.88 3.29 5.92
C HIS A 26 5.65 4.14 6.18
N HIS A 27 5.81 5.23 6.93
CA HIS A 27 4.75 6.21 7.18
C HIS A 27 4.92 7.45 6.30
N PHE A 28 3.81 7.99 5.83
CA PHE A 28 3.74 9.18 5.00
C PHE A 28 2.68 10.12 5.55
N SER A 29 2.93 11.43 5.49
CA SER A 29 2.04 12.46 6.03
C SER A 29 0.71 12.61 5.28
N ASN A 30 0.54 11.90 4.15
CA ASN A 30 -0.67 11.85 3.34
C ASN A 30 -0.48 10.91 2.14
N LEU A 31 -1.60 10.59 1.48
CA LEU A 31 -1.66 9.77 0.28
C LEU A 31 -0.79 10.29 -0.88
N MET A 32 -0.63 11.61 -1.03
CA MET A 32 0.17 12.18 -2.13
C MET A 32 1.67 11.91 -1.94
N CYS A 33 2.16 11.97 -0.71
CA CYS A 33 3.53 11.58 -0.37
C CYS A 33 3.77 10.09 -0.66
N LEU A 34 2.83 9.22 -0.30
CA LEU A 34 2.87 7.80 -0.64
C LEU A 34 2.88 7.55 -2.15
N ILE A 35 1.99 8.19 -2.91
CA ILE A 35 1.93 8.06 -4.38
C ILE A 35 3.26 8.48 -5.00
N SER A 36 3.84 9.60 -4.57
CA SER A 36 5.12 10.09 -5.08
C SER A 36 6.26 9.11 -4.81
N PHE A 37 6.26 8.47 -3.63
CA PHE A 37 7.19 7.40 -3.30
C PHE A 37 7.02 6.19 -4.24
N LEU A 38 5.81 5.65 -4.35
CA LEU A 38 5.51 4.48 -5.19
C LEU A 38 5.83 4.70 -6.66
N GLN A 39 5.60 5.91 -7.17
CA GLN A 39 5.92 6.27 -8.55
C GLN A 39 7.41 6.16 -8.87
N SER A 40 8.29 6.31 -7.87
CA SER A 40 9.73 6.13 -8.05
C SER A 40 10.15 4.66 -8.22
N PHE A 41 9.30 3.70 -7.81
CA PHE A 41 9.56 2.26 -7.93
C PHE A 41 8.76 1.60 -9.06
N TYR A 42 7.48 1.96 -9.19
CA TYR A 42 6.52 1.27 -10.06
C TYR A 42 6.08 2.11 -11.27
N GLY A 43 6.55 3.36 -11.40
CA GLY A 43 6.06 4.28 -12.43
C GLY A 43 4.62 4.69 -12.17
N GLN A 44 3.78 4.79 -13.22
CA GLN A 44 2.39 5.25 -13.08
C GLN A 44 1.36 4.11 -12.97
N GLU A 45 1.80 2.84 -13.04
CA GLU A 45 0.90 1.69 -13.11
C GLU A 45 0.93 0.88 -11.80
N PHE A 46 0.11 1.29 -10.83
CA PHE A 46 -0.18 0.52 -9.62
C PHE A 46 -1.61 0.81 -9.12
N ASN A 47 -2.18 -0.13 -8.38
CA ASN A 47 -3.44 0.07 -7.68
C ASN A 47 -3.16 0.33 -6.20
N LEU A 48 -3.92 1.26 -5.61
CA LEU A 48 -3.91 1.49 -4.17
C LEU A 48 -5.15 0.86 -3.56
N ILE A 49 -4.94 -0.02 -2.58
CA ILE A 49 -6.00 -0.72 -1.87
C ILE A 49 -5.85 -0.36 -0.38
N GLU A 50 -6.86 0.33 0.15
CA GLU A 50 -6.90 0.64 1.58
C GLU A 50 -7.18 -0.63 2.39
N VAL A 51 -6.37 -0.86 3.41
CA VAL A 51 -6.52 -1.94 4.39
C VAL A 51 -7.26 -1.37 5.59
N ASN A 52 -8.34 -2.03 5.97
CA ASN A 52 -9.15 -1.70 7.13
C ASN A 52 -9.61 -2.98 7.84
N ASP A 53 -10.27 -2.83 8.97
CA ASP A 53 -10.72 -3.97 9.79
C ASP A 53 -11.66 -4.92 9.04
N ASP A 54 -12.41 -4.43 8.05
CA ASP A 54 -13.37 -5.22 7.28
C ASP A 54 -12.68 -6.15 6.26
N ASN A 55 -11.53 -5.73 5.70
CA ASN A 55 -10.84 -6.46 4.65
C ASN A 55 -9.51 -7.10 5.07
N TYR A 56 -8.94 -6.69 6.21
CA TYR A 56 -7.61 -7.11 6.66
C TYR A 56 -7.46 -8.64 6.67
N HIS A 57 -8.42 -9.35 7.27
CA HIS A 57 -8.32 -10.80 7.41
C HIS A 57 -8.37 -11.51 6.04
N SER A 58 -9.22 -11.03 5.13
CA SER A 58 -9.34 -11.59 3.78
C SER A 58 -8.07 -11.34 2.96
N LEU A 59 -7.50 -10.14 3.05
CA LEU A 59 -6.24 -9.76 2.39
C LEU A 59 -5.05 -10.56 2.93
N GLN A 60 -5.00 -10.75 4.25
CA GLN A 60 -3.98 -11.57 4.89
C GLN A 60 -4.03 -13.02 4.37
N GLN A 61 -5.24 -13.61 4.30
CA GLN A 61 -5.42 -14.97 3.80
C GLN A 61 -5.06 -15.13 2.31
N SER A 62 -5.16 -14.07 1.51
CA SER A 62 -4.79 -14.09 0.09
C SER A 62 -3.30 -13.86 -0.17
N GLY A 63 -2.47 -13.71 0.87
CA GLY A 63 -1.04 -13.41 0.73
C GLY A 63 -0.76 -11.98 0.23
N ALA A 64 -1.69 -11.04 0.45
CA ALA A 64 -1.58 -9.64 0.00
C ALA A 64 -0.28 -8.97 0.47
N PHE A 65 0.24 -9.38 1.62
CA PHE A 65 1.39 -8.76 2.29
C PHE A 65 2.70 -9.55 2.12
N ASP A 66 2.67 -10.69 1.41
CA ASP A 66 3.81 -11.61 1.34
C ASP A 66 4.98 -11.02 0.52
N ASP A 67 4.65 -10.23 -0.50
CA ASP A 67 5.59 -9.61 -1.45
C ASP A 67 5.58 -8.07 -1.34
N GLN A 68 5.28 -7.52 -0.16
CA GLN A 68 5.32 -6.08 0.10
C GLN A 68 6.56 -5.64 0.88
#